data_AF-A0A2K3KS33-F1
#
_entry.id   AF-A0A2K3KS33-F1
#
_cell.length_a   1.000
_cell.length_b   1.000
_cell.length_c   1.000
_cell.angle_alpha   90.00
_cell.angle_beta   90.00
_cell.angle_gamma   90.00
#
_symmetry.space_group_name_H-M   'P 1'
#
loop_
_entity.id
_entity.type
_entity.pdbx_description
1 polymer ?
#
loop_
_entity_poly.entity_id
_entity_poly.type
_entity_poly.pdbx_seq_one_letter_code
_entity_poly.pdbx_strand_id
1 'polypeptide(L)'
;MELIQSLAKRASLITKFVYNHEFLLAFLRKREGWTEIIRPGPTRFATTFIALKSLHKHQHDLTALVTSKTFVESRYYRDPKARDFIVVILDSRFWNDVEIIVKIVAPLVCLLRIVDGVDRPSLGYVYDDMFGAKKAIKSIFMNKKSLYIPYTRIIKQRWDKHLRQQLHAVAYVLNPSFYYDRKNLSQKPEVMAGFLEVLTTQVD
;
A
#
# COMPACT_ATOMS: atom_id res chain seq x y z
N MET A 1 -0.93 1.66 -14.62
CA MET A 1 -1.98 0.95 -13.85
C MET A 1 -2.01 -0.54 -14.17
N GLU A 2 -1.60 -0.93 -15.37
CA GLU A 2 -1.51 -2.33 -15.83
C GLU A 2 -0.67 -3.24 -14.93
N LEU A 3 0.48 -2.78 -14.42
CA LEU A 3 1.30 -3.55 -13.48
C LEU A 3 0.50 -3.97 -12.24
N ILE A 4 -0.16 -3.03 -11.57
CA ILE A 4 -0.95 -3.30 -10.35
C ILE A 4 -2.11 -4.25 -10.66
N GLN A 5 -2.78 -4.05 -11.79
CA GLN A 5 -3.88 -4.94 -12.21
C GLN A 5 -3.37 -6.36 -12.51
N SER A 6 -2.21 -6.48 -13.16
CA SER A 6 -1.56 -7.76 -13.43
C SER A 6 -1.19 -8.48 -12.13
N LEU A 7 -0.53 -7.79 -11.19
CA LEU A 7 -0.18 -8.33 -9.88
C LEU A 7 -1.42 -8.80 -9.11
N ALA A 8 -2.48 -7.98 -9.09
CA ALA A 8 -3.73 -8.33 -8.42
C ALA A 8 -4.40 -9.58 -9.05
N LYS A 9 -4.38 -9.72 -10.38
CA LYS A 9 -4.88 -10.90 -11.08
C LYS A 9 -4.07 -12.14 -10.72
N ARG A 10 -2.74 -12.06 -10.72
CA ARG A 10 -1.84 -13.17 -10.37
C ARG A 10 -1.97 -13.58 -8.89
N ALA A 11 -2.06 -12.62 -7.98
CA ALA A 11 -2.34 -12.87 -6.57
C ALA A 11 -3.73 -13.50 -6.36
N SER A 12 -4.73 -13.08 -7.15
CA SER A 12 -6.07 -13.69 -7.14
C SER A 12 -6.03 -15.14 -7.62
N LEU A 13 -5.17 -15.47 -8.59
CA LEU A 13 -4.96 -16.84 -9.04
C LEU A 13 -4.43 -17.71 -7.90
N ILE A 14 -3.39 -17.25 -7.19
CA ILE A 14 -2.82 -17.95 -6.04
C ILE A 14 -3.89 -18.20 -4.97
N THR A 15 -4.56 -17.14 -4.53
CA THR A 15 -5.56 -17.24 -3.46
C THR A 15 -6.72 -18.14 -3.85
N LYS A 16 -7.30 -17.98 -5.05
CA LYS A 16 -8.37 -18.87 -5.53
C LYS A 16 -7.93 -20.32 -5.56
N PHE A 17 -6.72 -20.61 -6.03
CA PHE A 17 -6.24 -21.99 -6.09
C PHE A 17 -6.04 -22.58 -4.70
N VAL A 18 -5.47 -21.84 -3.75
CA VAL A 18 -5.30 -22.30 -2.36
C VAL A 18 -6.65 -22.52 -1.67
N TYR A 19 -7.55 -21.54 -1.72
CA TYR A 19 -8.81 -21.58 -0.98
C TYR A 19 -9.83 -22.57 -1.55
N ASN A 20 -9.74 -22.92 -2.84
CA ASN A 20 -10.60 -23.94 -3.44
C ASN A 20 -10.14 -25.39 -3.17
N HIS A 21 -8.93 -25.57 -2.62
CA HIS A 21 -8.36 -26.89 -2.36
C HIS A 21 -8.06 -27.05 -0.87
N GLU A 22 -8.98 -27.70 -0.16
CA GLU A 22 -8.90 -27.90 1.30
C GLU A 22 -7.58 -28.51 1.75
N PHE A 23 -7.02 -29.47 1.00
CA PHE A 23 -5.71 -30.06 1.29
C PHE A 23 -4.57 -29.03 1.32
N LEU A 24 -4.54 -28.11 0.35
CA LEU A 24 -3.50 -27.06 0.28
C LEU A 24 -3.65 -26.07 1.42
N LEU A 25 -4.89 -25.68 1.70
CA LEU A 25 -5.20 -24.78 2.81
C LEU A 25 -4.84 -25.43 4.16
N ALA A 26 -5.15 -26.72 4.34
CA ALA A 26 -4.79 -27.47 5.53
C ALA A 26 -3.27 -27.62 5.68
N PHE A 27 -2.54 -27.83 4.59
CA PHE A 27 -1.08 -27.87 4.60
C PHE A 27 -0.49 -26.53 5.06
N LEU A 28 -0.99 -25.41 4.51
CA LEU A 28 -0.51 -24.08 4.85
C LEU A 28 -0.86 -23.69 6.29
N ARG A 29 -2.05 -24.04 6.78
CA ARG A 29 -2.48 -23.78 8.17
C ARG A 29 -1.65 -24.51 9.22
N LYS A 30 -0.89 -25.54 8.86
CA LYS A 30 0.06 -26.22 9.74
C LYS A 30 1.38 -25.46 9.92
N ARG A 31 1.66 -24.45 9.08
CA ARG A 31 2.86 -23.63 9.21
C ARG A 31 2.75 -22.73 10.44
N GLU A 32 3.85 -22.65 11.18
CA GLU A 32 3.93 -21.78 12.35
C GLU A 32 3.71 -20.31 11.95
N GLY A 33 2.86 -19.61 12.69
CA GLY A 33 2.55 -18.20 12.40
C GLY A 33 1.71 -17.98 11.15
N TRP A 34 1.08 -19.03 10.60
CA TRP A 34 0.12 -18.91 9.50
C TRP A 34 -1.01 -17.95 9.86
N THR A 35 -1.36 -17.09 8.92
CA THR A 35 -2.53 -16.23 9.01
C THR A 35 -3.24 -16.17 7.68
N GLU A 36 -4.57 -16.03 7.69
CA GLU A 36 -5.32 -15.99 6.44
C GLU A 36 -4.83 -14.86 5.52
N ILE A 37 -4.63 -15.21 4.24
CA ILE A 37 -4.16 -14.29 3.20
C ILE A 37 -5.25 -13.24 2.93
N ILE A 38 -6.48 -13.70 2.72
CA ILE A 38 -7.63 -12.83 2.55
C ILE A 38 -8.21 -12.54 3.93
N ARG A 39 -8.20 -11.26 4.29
CA ARG A 39 -8.82 -10.78 5.54
C ARG A 39 -9.93 -9.79 5.18
N PRO A 40 -11.18 -10.03 5.60
CA PRO A 40 -12.21 -9.01 5.58
C PRO A 40 -11.70 -7.80 6.39
N GLY A 41 -11.59 -6.65 5.74
CA GLY A 41 -11.14 -5.41 6.36
C GLY A 41 -12.21 -4.34 6.22
N PRO A 42 -12.32 -3.41 7.19
CA PRO A 42 -13.33 -2.35 7.16
C PRO A 42 -13.14 -1.39 5.96
N THR A 43 -11.91 -1.22 5.48
CA THR A 43 -11.59 -0.26 4.41
C THR A 43 -11.46 -0.94 3.05
N ARG A 44 -12.53 -0.90 2.24
CA ARG A 44 -12.56 -1.46 0.86
C ARG A 44 -11.44 -0.98 -0.06
N PHE A 45 -10.92 0.23 0.16
CA PHE A 45 -9.89 0.85 -0.67
C PHE A 45 -8.50 0.22 -0.49
N ALA A 46 -8.23 -0.36 0.68
CA ALA A 46 -6.93 -0.95 1.02
C ALA A 46 -6.91 -2.48 0.89
N THR A 47 -8.06 -3.14 0.73
CA THR A 47 -8.21 -4.60 0.79
C THR A 47 -7.25 -5.33 -0.14
N THR A 48 -7.12 -4.90 -1.40
CA THR A 48 -6.20 -5.51 -2.36
C THR A 48 -4.75 -5.46 -1.90
N PHE A 49 -4.31 -4.32 -1.34
CA PHE A 49 -2.92 -4.15 -0.89
C PHE A 49 -2.65 -4.86 0.43
N ILE A 50 -3.64 -4.93 1.31
CA ILE A 50 -3.57 -5.75 2.55
C ILE A 50 -3.45 -7.22 2.17
N ALA A 51 -4.23 -7.70 1.20
CA ALA A 51 -4.13 -9.07 0.69
C ALA A 51 -2.77 -9.35 0.04
N LEU A 52 -2.24 -8.42 -0.77
CA LEU A 52 -0.88 -8.53 -1.34
C LEU A 52 0.20 -8.59 -0.26
N LYS A 53 0.10 -7.75 0.78
CA LYS A 53 1.02 -7.77 1.93
C LYS A 53 0.95 -9.11 2.68
N SER A 54 -0.26 -9.62 2.93
CA SER A 54 -0.47 -10.92 3.59
C SER A 54 0.08 -12.07 2.73
N LEU A 55 -0.16 -12.03 1.42
CA LEU A 55 0.35 -13.01 0.47
C LEU A 55 1.88 -13.03 0.44
N HIS A 56 2.53 -11.86 0.40
CA HIS A 56 3.98 -11.73 0.43
C HIS A 56 4.59 -12.29 1.71
N LYS A 57 3.93 -12.10 2.87
CA LYS A 57 4.37 -12.69 4.14
C LYS A 57 4.48 -14.22 4.07
N HIS A 58 3.62 -14.85 3.27
CA HIS A 58 3.54 -16.29 3.10
C HIS A 58 4.26 -16.81 1.84
N GLN A 59 5.12 -15.99 1.22
CA GLN A 59 5.90 -16.41 0.03
C GLN A 59 6.65 -17.72 0.28
N HIS A 60 7.41 -17.81 1.38
CA HIS A 60 8.21 -19.00 1.69
C HIS A 60 7.34 -20.23 1.96
N ASP A 61 6.20 -20.08 2.64
CA ASP A 61 5.26 -21.16 2.89
C ASP A 61 4.66 -21.71 1.59
N LEU A 62 4.31 -20.81 0.67
CA LEU A 62 3.77 -21.14 -0.65
C LEU A 62 4.84 -21.79 -1.54
N THR A 63 6.07 -21.30 -1.53
CA THR A 63 7.19 -21.94 -2.23
C THR A 63 7.43 -23.34 -1.69
N ALA A 64 7.48 -23.50 -0.36
CA ALA A 64 7.67 -24.80 0.28
C ALA A 64 6.52 -25.77 -0.02
N LEU A 65 5.28 -25.28 -0.16
CA LEU A 65 4.15 -26.09 -0.60
C LEU A 65 4.38 -26.63 -2.01
N VAL A 66 4.67 -25.78 -2.99
CA VAL A 66 4.79 -26.21 -4.40
C VAL A 66 6.02 -27.07 -4.67
N THR A 67 7.06 -26.95 -3.85
CA THR A 67 8.26 -27.80 -3.95
C THR A 67 8.18 -29.05 -3.06
N SER A 68 7.12 -29.22 -2.28
CA SER A 68 6.97 -30.40 -1.41
C SER A 68 6.67 -31.65 -2.21
N LYS A 69 7.29 -32.77 -1.82
CA LYS A 69 6.96 -34.10 -2.36
C LYS A 69 5.47 -34.41 -2.23
N THR A 70 4.88 -34.04 -1.09
CA THR A 70 3.44 -34.20 -0.82
C THR A 70 2.54 -33.49 -1.84
N PHE A 71 2.94 -32.31 -2.33
CA PHE A 71 2.17 -31.60 -3.34
C PHE A 71 2.37 -32.23 -4.72
N VAL A 72 3.62 -32.50 -5.12
CA VAL A 72 3.98 -33.06 -6.42
C VAL A 72 3.33 -34.44 -6.66
N GLU A 73 3.24 -35.26 -5.62
CA GLU A 73 2.60 -36.59 -5.70
C GLU A 73 1.07 -36.53 -5.59
N SER A 74 0.50 -35.38 -5.22
CA SER A 74 -0.95 -35.24 -5.04
C SER A 74 -1.71 -35.12 -6.36
N ARG A 75 -3.03 -35.42 -6.32
CA ARG A 75 -3.94 -35.14 -7.44
C ARG A 75 -4.00 -33.66 -7.81
N TYR A 76 -3.67 -32.75 -6.89
CA TYR A 76 -3.75 -31.30 -7.10
C TYR A 76 -2.64 -30.79 -8.01
N TYR A 77 -1.48 -31.46 -8.07
CA TYR A 77 -0.44 -31.15 -9.05
C TYR A 77 -0.90 -31.41 -10.49
N ARG A 78 -1.83 -32.36 -10.68
CA ARG A 78 -2.39 -32.72 -11.99
C ARG A 78 -3.58 -31.85 -12.38
N ASP A 79 -4.03 -30.93 -11.52
CA ASP A 79 -5.10 -29.99 -11.86
C ASP A 79 -4.63 -29.08 -13.03
N PRO A 80 -5.42 -28.90 -14.10
CA PRO A 80 -5.04 -28.02 -15.21
C PRO A 80 -4.65 -26.59 -14.78
N LYS A 81 -5.22 -26.09 -13.68
CA LYS A 81 -4.95 -24.76 -13.11
C LYS A 81 -3.69 -24.73 -12.23
N ALA A 82 -3.15 -25.90 -11.83
CA ALA A 82 -1.96 -25.99 -10.99
C ALA A 82 -0.73 -25.41 -11.70
N ARG A 83 -0.64 -25.55 -13.02
CA ARG A 83 0.48 -25.02 -13.81
C ARG A 83 0.65 -23.51 -13.57
N ASP A 84 -0.41 -22.74 -13.77
CA ASP A 84 -0.35 -21.28 -13.60
C ASP A 84 -0.06 -20.89 -12.15
N PHE A 85 -0.63 -21.63 -11.19
CA PHE A 85 -0.37 -21.45 -9.76
C PHE A 85 1.12 -21.62 -9.42
N ILE A 86 1.73 -22.72 -9.87
CA ILE A 86 3.14 -23.02 -9.64
C ILE A 86 4.03 -21.99 -10.33
N VAL A 87 3.75 -21.64 -11.60
CA VAL A 87 4.52 -20.64 -12.35
C VAL A 87 4.52 -19.29 -11.65
N VAL A 88 3.39 -18.86 -11.10
CA VAL A 88 3.34 -17.58 -10.37
C VAL A 88 4.11 -17.66 -9.05
N ILE A 89 3.99 -18.76 -8.29
CA ILE A 89 4.71 -18.92 -7.01
C ILE A 89 6.23 -18.99 -7.20
N LEU A 90 6.71 -19.56 -8.31
CA LEU A 90 8.14 -19.67 -8.58
C LEU A 90 8.72 -18.46 -9.33
N ASP A 91 7.90 -17.47 -9.69
CA ASP A 91 8.35 -16.25 -10.35
C ASP A 91 8.92 -15.24 -9.34
N SER A 92 10.24 -15.09 -9.31
CA SER A 92 10.92 -14.12 -8.45
C SER A 92 10.55 -12.66 -8.79
N ARG A 93 10.24 -12.35 -10.06
CA ARG A 93 9.85 -10.98 -10.47
C ARG A 93 8.50 -10.61 -9.86
N PHE A 94 7.55 -11.56 -9.84
CA PHE A 94 6.26 -11.37 -9.18
C PHE A 94 6.43 -10.95 -7.72
N TRP A 95 7.24 -11.69 -6.96
CA TRP A 95 7.45 -11.40 -5.54
C TRP A 95 8.13 -10.06 -5.31
N ASN A 96 9.18 -9.74 -6.08
CA ASN A 96 9.84 -8.44 -6.03
C ASN A 96 8.89 -7.28 -6.34
N ASP A 97 8.04 -7.44 -7.36
CA ASP A 97 7.06 -6.43 -7.74
C ASP A 97 5.99 -6.25 -6.65
N VAL A 98 5.51 -7.34 -6.05
CA VAL A 98 4.60 -7.29 -4.89
C VAL A 98 5.25 -6.57 -3.72
N GLU A 99 6.51 -6.86 -3.40
CA GLU A 99 7.26 -6.22 -2.32
C GLU A 99 7.34 -4.70 -2.53
N ILE A 100 7.73 -4.26 -3.73
CA ILE A 100 7.83 -2.86 -4.10
C ILE A 100 6.47 -2.16 -3.94
N ILE A 101 5.39 -2.76 -4.47
CA ILE A 101 4.05 -2.18 -4.38
C ILE A 101 3.58 -2.08 -2.93
N VAL A 102 3.81 -3.11 -2.11
CA VAL A 102 3.48 -3.09 -0.68
C VAL A 102 4.24 -1.97 0.03
N LYS A 103 5.53 -1.79 -0.25
CA LYS A 103 6.34 -0.69 0.31
C LYS A 103 5.84 0.69 -0.12
N ILE A 104 5.44 0.86 -1.39
CA ILE A 104 4.90 2.14 -1.90
C ILE A 104 3.56 2.49 -1.25
N VAL A 105 2.69 1.50 -1.05
CA VAL A 105 1.34 1.73 -0.56
C VAL A 105 1.27 1.83 0.97
N ALA A 106 2.21 1.21 1.69
CA ALA A 106 2.29 1.28 3.15
C ALA A 106 2.16 2.72 3.72
N PRO A 107 2.95 3.72 3.29
CA PRO A 107 2.80 5.08 3.81
C PRO A 107 1.46 5.73 3.46
N LEU A 108 0.85 5.35 2.33
CA LEU A 108 -0.49 5.86 1.94
C LEU A 108 -1.59 5.27 2.82
N VAL A 109 -1.48 3.98 3.17
CA VAL A 109 -2.41 3.32 4.10
C VAL A 109 -2.28 3.92 5.50
N CYS A 110 -1.07 4.25 5.95
CA CYS A 110 -0.86 4.95 7.22
C CYS A 110 -1.55 6.33 7.22
N LEU A 111 -1.39 7.11 6.14
CA LEU A 111 -2.05 8.40 5.99
C LEU A 111 -3.58 8.25 6.04
N LEU A 112 -4.15 7.28 5.33
CA LEU A 112 -5.60 7.04 5.34
C LEU A 112 -6.11 6.71 6.75
N ARG A 113 -5.37 5.92 7.53
CA ARG A 113 -5.75 5.62 8.92
C ARG A 113 -5.79 6.85 9.81
N ILE A 114 -4.95 7.85 9.54
CA ILE A 114 -4.95 9.12 10.29
C ILE A 114 -6.17 9.95 9.91
N VAL A 115 -6.54 9.98 8.62
CA VAL A 115 -7.75 10.65 8.14
C VAL A 115 -9.00 10.03 8.75
N ASP A 116 -9.06 8.70 8.81
CA ASP A 116 -10.18 7.94 9.37
C ASP A 116 -10.22 7.94 10.91
N GLY A 117 -9.15 8.40 11.57
CA GLY A 117 -9.04 8.41 13.03
C GLY A 117 -9.94 9.47 13.66
N VAL A 118 -10.68 9.10 14.70
CA VAL A 118 -11.63 9.98 15.40
C VAL A 118 -10.94 10.78 16.53
N ASP A 119 -9.80 10.29 17.03
CA ASP A 119 -9.21 10.74 18.30
C ASP A 119 -8.52 12.12 18.24
N ARG A 120 -8.19 12.64 17.05
CA ARG A 120 -7.54 13.95 16.91
C ARG A 120 -7.91 14.65 15.60
N PRO A 121 -7.89 15.99 15.55
CA PRO A 121 -8.11 16.74 14.31
C PRO A 121 -7.07 16.34 13.24
N SER A 122 -7.48 15.52 12.28
CA SER A 122 -6.57 14.92 11.31
C SER A 122 -6.09 15.91 10.25
N LEU A 123 -6.89 16.94 9.96
CA LEU A 123 -6.69 17.88 8.85
C LEU A 123 -5.30 18.52 8.83
N GLY A 124 -4.77 18.94 9.98
CA GLY A 124 -3.44 19.56 10.07
C GLY A 124 -2.27 18.57 9.88
N TYR A 125 -2.48 17.29 10.21
CA TYR A 125 -1.46 16.24 10.04
C TYR A 125 -1.42 15.69 8.61
N VAL A 126 -2.56 15.70 7.91
CA VAL A 126 -2.67 15.16 6.54
C VAL A 126 -1.69 15.81 5.56
N TYR A 127 -1.42 17.12 5.69
CA TYR A 127 -0.42 17.80 4.85
C TYR A 127 0.99 17.23 5.09
N ASP A 128 1.40 17.16 6.36
CA ASP A 128 2.72 16.67 6.76
C ASP A 128 2.90 15.19 6.37
N ASP A 129 1.90 14.36 6.69
CA ASP A 129 1.89 12.94 6.36
C ASP A 129 1.94 12.69 4.86
N MET A 130 1.29 13.54 4.04
CA MET A 130 1.37 13.43 2.59
C MET A 130 2.79 13.73 2.10
N PHE A 131 3.44 14.73 2.69
CA PHE A 131 4.83 15.04 2.39
C PHE A 131 5.76 13.89 2.82
N GLY A 132 5.57 13.37 4.03
CA GLY A 132 6.27 12.20 4.57
C GLY A 132 6.09 10.96 3.69
N ALA A 133 4.87 10.65 3.28
CA ALA A 133 4.55 9.54 2.39
C ALA A 133 5.28 9.65 1.04
N LYS A 134 5.27 10.84 0.43
CA LYS A 134 6.03 11.09 -0.81
C LYS A 134 7.54 10.93 -0.60
N LYS A 135 8.09 11.36 0.54
CA LYS A 135 9.51 11.19 0.88
C LYS A 135 9.87 9.71 1.06
N ALA A 136 9.04 8.95 1.79
CA ALA A 136 9.20 7.50 1.97
C ALA A 136 9.16 6.75 0.63
N ILE A 137 8.26 7.14 -0.29
CA ILE A 137 8.20 6.52 -1.63
C ILE A 137 9.48 6.80 -2.42
N LYS A 138 10.02 8.02 -2.35
CA LYS A 138 11.28 8.36 -3.02
C LYS A 138 12.45 7.54 -2.46
N SER A 139 12.51 7.32 -1.15
CA SER A 139 13.61 6.59 -0.52
C SER A 139 13.61 5.11 -0.86
N ILE A 140 12.44 4.47 -1.11
CA ILE A 140 12.37 3.09 -1.62
C ILE A 140 13.21 2.92 -2.88
N PHE A 141 13.25 3.95 -3.73
CA PHE A 141 13.99 3.96 -4.98
C PHE A 141 15.35 4.64 -4.89
N MET A 142 15.92 4.79 -3.68
CA MET A 142 17.19 5.49 -3.45
C MET A 142 17.21 6.90 -4.06
N ASN A 143 16.06 7.59 -4.11
CA ASN A 143 15.88 8.88 -4.77
C ASN A 143 16.21 8.91 -6.28
N LYS A 144 16.22 7.76 -6.96
CA LYS A 144 16.34 7.68 -8.42
C LYS A 144 15.05 8.17 -9.08
N LYS A 145 15.09 9.39 -9.63
CA LYS A 145 13.94 10.11 -10.20
C LYS A 145 13.12 9.28 -11.18
N SER A 146 13.76 8.61 -12.13
CA SER A 146 13.10 7.80 -13.17
C SER A 146 12.20 6.71 -12.59
N LEU A 147 12.53 6.16 -11.43
CA LEU A 147 11.80 5.05 -10.82
C LEU A 147 10.59 5.50 -9.99
N TYR A 148 10.70 6.61 -9.26
CA TYR A 148 9.62 7.06 -8.38
C TYR A 148 8.65 8.06 -9.02
N ILE A 149 9.04 8.75 -10.11
CA ILE A 149 8.22 9.76 -10.79
C ILE A 149 6.83 9.22 -11.16
N PRO A 150 6.68 8.03 -11.76
CA PRO A 150 5.37 7.50 -12.13
C PRO A 150 4.40 7.43 -10.94
N TYR A 151 4.87 6.97 -9.78
CA TYR A 151 4.07 6.84 -8.56
C TYR A 151 3.75 8.18 -7.92
N THR A 152 4.77 9.02 -7.70
CA THR A 152 4.60 10.33 -7.06
C THR A 152 3.76 11.29 -7.91
N ARG A 153 3.77 11.14 -9.24
CA ARG A 153 2.89 11.89 -10.15
C ARG A 153 1.43 11.52 -9.95
N ILE A 154 1.10 10.22 -9.84
CA ILE A 154 -0.27 9.77 -9.57
C ILE A 154 -0.75 10.33 -8.22
N ILE A 155 0.10 10.25 -7.18
CA ILE A 155 -0.21 10.79 -5.86
C ILE A 155 -0.44 12.30 -5.93
N LYS A 156 0.45 13.04 -6.60
CA LYS A 156 0.30 14.50 -6.78
C LYS A 156 -0.99 14.85 -7.52
N GLN A 157 -1.30 14.18 -8.63
CA GLN A 157 -2.54 14.43 -9.37
C GLN A 157 -3.80 14.19 -8.51
N ARG A 158 -3.79 13.13 -7.68
CA ARG A 158 -4.91 12.85 -6.76
C ARG A 158 -5.00 13.88 -5.64
N TRP A 159 -3.86 14.25 -5.06
CA TRP A 159 -3.75 15.29 -4.04
C TRP A 159 -4.28 16.63 -4.56
N ASP A 160 -3.80 17.07 -5.73
CA ASP A 160 -4.15 18.35 -6.34
C ASP A 160 -5.63 18.40 -6.78
N LYS A 161 -6.22 17.27 -7.17
CA LYS A 161 -7.62 17.22 -7.66
C LYS A 161 -8.67 17.10 -6.54
N HIS A 162 -8.41 16.32 -5.49
CA HIS A 162 -9.45 15.90 -4.55
C HIS A 162 -9.33 16.50 -3.15
N LEU A 163 -8.18 17.09 -2.79
CA LEU A 163 -7.97 17.66 -1.46
C LEU A 163 -7.75 19.17 -1.63
N ARG A 164 -8.60 19.98 -1.01
CA ARG A 164 -8.46 21.45 -1.03
C ARG A 164 -7.15 21.83 -0.36
N GLN A 165 -6.11 22.06 -1.17
CA GLN A 165 -4.74 22.27 -0.70
C GLN A 165 -4.65 23.39 0.33
N GLN A 166 -5.43 24.45 0.15
CA GLN A 166 -5.45 25.62 1.03
C GLN A 166 -5.92 25.27 2.44
N LEU A 167 -7.04 24.57 2.62
CA LEU A 167 -7.51 24.18 3.97
C LEU A 167 -6.52 23.25 4.67
N HIS A 168 -5.91 22.31 3.96
CA HIS A 168 -4.91 21.41 4.55
C HIS A 168 -3.62 22.17 4.90
N ALA A 169 -3.19 23.11 4.06
CA ALA A 169 -2.04 23.97 4.32
C ALA A 169 -2.29 24.89 5.52
N VAL A 170 -3.46 25.53 5.59
CA VAL A 170 -3.87 26.38 6.72
C VAL A 170 -3.92 25.57 8.00
N ALA A 171 -4.60 24.42 7.99
CA ALA A 171 -4.70 23.55 9.16
C ALA A 171 -3.32 23.05 9.63
N TYR A 172 -2.40 22.80 8.69
CA TYR A 172 -1.01 22.46 9.00
C TYR A 172 -0.28 23.62 9.67
N VAL A 173 -0.36 24.83 9.11
CA VAL A 173 0.27 26.04 9.70
C VAL A 173 -0.31 26.36 11.07
N LEU A 174 -1.62 26.21 11.25
CA LEU A 174 -2.30 26.52 12.51
C LEU A 174 -2.15 25.43 13.58
N ASN A 175 -1.60 24.26 13.24
CA ASN A 175 -1.38 23.20 14.22
C ASN A 175 -0.16 23.54 15.11
N PRO A 176 -0.33 23.69 16.43
CA PRO A 176 0.76 24.05 17.34
C PRO A 176 1.95 23.08 17.29
N SER A 177 1.68 21.80 17.02
CA SER A 177 2.71 20.75 16.90
C SER A 177 3.71 21.05 15.78
N PHE A 178 3.28 21.75 14.72
CA PHE A 178 4.13 22.13 13.59
C PHE A 178 4.54 23.58 13.64
N TYR A 179 3.64 24.50 14.02
CA TYR A 179 3.91 25.94 14.05
C TYR A 179 5.09 26.30 14.96
N TYR A 180 5.17 25.69 16.15
CA TYR A 180 6.24 25.93 17.10
C TYR A 180 7.51 25.14 16.78
N ASP A 181 7.43 24.11 15.94
CA ASP A 181 8.60 23.42 15.40
C ASP A 181 9.17 24.17 14.19
N ARG A 182 9.76 25.34 14.46
CA ARG A 182 10.32 26.23 13.43
C ARG A 182 11.39 25.56 12.55
N LYS A 183 12.04 24.50 13.04
CA LYS A 183 13.08 23.77 12.28
C LYS A 183 12.47 22.89 11.21
N ASN A 184 11.30 22.30 11.46
CA ASN A 184 10.65 21.35 10.56
C ASN A 184 9.42 21.92 9.82
N LEU A 185 8.97 23.13 10.18
CA LEU A 185 7.87 23.79 9.50
C LEU A 185 8.16 23.96 8.00
N SER A 186 7.22 23.52 7.16
CA SER A 186 7.33 23.59 5.71
C SER A 186 7.50 25.03 5.21
N GLN A 187 8.63 25.30 4.53
CA GLN A 187 8.96 26.60 3.93
C GLN A 187 8.44 26.77 2.49
N LYS A 188 7.53 25.90 2.06
CA LYS A 188 7.09 25.91 0.67
C LYS A 188 6.12 27.06 0.40
N PRO A 189 6.28 27.79 -0.73
CA PRO A 189 5.42 28.93 -1.07
C PRO A 189 3.94 28.59 -1.06
N GLU A 190 3.55 27.39 -1.54
CA GLU A 190 2.14 26.98 -1.58
C GLU A 190 1.49 26.89 -0.19
N VAL A 191 2.28 26.66 0.88
CA VAL A 191 1.75 26.55 2.24
C VAL A 191 1.35 27.91 2.78
N MET A 192 2.25 28.89 2.67
CA MET A 192 1.99 30.25 3.11
C MET A 192 1.00 30.97 2.19
N ALA A 193 1.06 30.73 0.89
CA ALA A 193 0.06 31.25 -0.05
C ALA A 193 -1.35 30.75 0.31
N GLY A 194 -1.51 29.44 0.57
CA GLY A 194 -2.79 28.89 0.98
C GLY A 194 -3.29 29.44 2.33
N PHE A 195 -2.37 29.72 3.26
CA PHE A 195 -2.70 30.38 4.53
C PHE A 195 -3.21 31.82 4.32
N LEU A 196 -2.46 32.63 3.58
CA LEU A 196 -2.83 34.02 3.30
C LEU A 196 -4.13 34.13 2.51
N GLU A 197 -4.32 33.25 1.52
CA GLU A 197 -5.52 33.24 0.68
C GLU A 197 -6.79 33.04 1.52
N VAL A 198 -6.79 32.09 2.46
CA VAL A 198 -7.92 31.85 3.37
C VAL A 198 -8.17 33.03 4.30
N LEU A 199 -7.11 33.65 4.83
CA LEU A 199 -7.26 34.85 5.67
C LEU A 199 -7.90 36.00 4.86
N THR A 200 -7.51 36.17 3.60
CA THR A 200 -8.05 37.23 2.74
C THR A 200 -9.48 36.96 2.25
N THR A 201 -9.91 35.69 2.16
CA THR A 201 -11.29 35.34 1.75
C THR A 201 -12.33 35.51 2.86
N GLN A 202 -11.91 35.70 4.12
CA GLN A 202 -12.82 35.92 5.26
C GLN A 202 -12.98 37.40 5.65
N VAL A 203 -12.37 38.32 4.90
CA VAL A 203 -12.39 39.77 5.18
C VAL A 203 -13.40 40.51 4.28
N ASP A 204 -14.10 39.81 3.39
CA ASP A 204 -15.24 40.29 2.59
C ASP A 204 -16.54 39.60 3.02
#